data_AF-A0A838DF90-F1
#
_entry.id   AF-A0A838DF90-F1
#
_cell.length_a   1.000
_cell.length_b   1.000
_cell.length_c   1.000
_cell.angle_alpha   90.00
_cell.angle_beta   90.00
_cell.angle_gamma   90.00
#
_symmetry.space_group_name_H-M   'P 1'
#
loop_
_entity.id
_entity.type
_entity.pdbx_description
1 polymer ?
#
loop_
_entity_poly.entity_id
_entity_poly.type
_entity_poly.pdbx_seq_one_letter_code
_entity_poly.pdbx_strand_id
1 'polypeptide(L)' 'SNLARGNPVIVRVRYSSGITHFVVIAGKQGFDYLVRDPGAGAAKGLYPLRELGSDIEALRFYESLL' A
#
# COMPACT_ATOMS: atom_id res chain seq x y z
N SER A 1 -14.79 -0.76 2.99
CA SER A 1 -13.36 -0.71 3.38
C SER A 1 -12.94 0.75 3.52
N ASN A 2 -11.82 1.07 4.19
CA ASN A 2 -11.28 2.44 4.24
C ASN A 2 -11.10 3.04 2.84
N LEU A 3 -10.59 2.26 1.89
CA LEU A 3 -10.48 2.64 0.49
C LEU A 3 -11.80 3.08 -0.14
N ALA A 4 -12.89 2.36 0.12
CA ALA A 4 -14.22 2.70 -0.41
C ALA A 4 -14.80 3.98 0.20
N ARG A 5 -14.30 4.41 1.37
CA ARG A 5 -14.63 5.69 2.00
C ARG A 5 -13.72 6.83 1.53
N GLY A 6 -12.77 6.56 0.64
CA GLY A 6 -11.77 7.55 0.22
C GLY A 6 -10.67 7.79 1.25
N ASN A 7 -10.63 7.03 2.36
CA ASN A 7 -9.59 7.15 3.37
C ASN A 7 -8.25 6.63 2.80
N PRO A 8 -7.17 7.43 2.81
CA PRO A 8 -5.85 6.95 2.44
C PRO A 8 -5.42 5.79 3.33
N VAL A 9 -4.91 4.71 2.74
CA VAL A 9 -4.42 3.54 3.47
C VAL A 9 -2.94 3.34 3.17
N ILE A 10 -2.13 3.24 4.23
CA ILE A 10 -0.69 2.99 4.16
C ILE A 10 -0.39 1.62 4.76
N VAL A 11 0.42 0.84 4.07
CA VAL A 11 0.85 -0.49 4.52
C VAL A 11 2.36 -0.46 4.76
N ARG A 12 2.77 -1.02 5.90
CA ARG A 12 4.17 -1.33 6.21
C ARG A 12 4.47 -2.76 5.82
N VAL A 13 5.49 -2.96 5.00
CA VAL A 13 6.02 -4.27 4.65
C VAL A 13 7.48 -4.40 5.10
N ARG A 14 7.94 -5.64 5.23
CA ARG A 14 9.33 -5.96 5.51
C ARG A 14 9.88 -6.80 4.39
N TYR A 15 10.80 -6.23 3.60
CA TYR A 15 11.48 -7.00 2.57
C TYR A 15 12.34 -8.10 3.20
N SER A 16 12.60 -9.18 2.47
CA SER A 16 13.48 -10.28 2.88
C SER A 16 14.89 -9.80 3.23
N SER A 17 15.34 -8.66 2.69
CA SER A 17 16.59 -7.98 3.05
C SER A 17 16.59 -7.37 4.46
N GLY A 18 15.46 -7.36 5.16
CA GLY A 18 15.29 -6.71 6.46
C GLY A 18 15.00 -5.20 6.36
N ILE A 19 14.73 -4.68 5.17
CA ILE A 19 14.36 -3.27 4.98
C ILE A 19 12.87 -3.09 5.24
N THR A 20 12.51 -2.13 6.10
CA THR A 20 11.13 -1.69 6.26
C THR A 20 10.76 -0.74 5.12
N HIS A 21 9.63 -0.99 4.47
CA HIS A 21 9.13 -0.18 3.38
C HIS A 21 7.66 0.17 3.57
N PHE A 22 7.24 1.31 3.02
CA PHE A 22 5.88 1.82 3.13
C PHE A 22 5.30 2.10 1.75
N VAL A 23 4.09 1.62 1.51
CA VAL A 23 3.35 1.81 0.27
C VAL A 23 1.95 2.31 0.54
N VAL A 24 1.40 3.08 -0.40
CA VAL A 24 0.01 3.54 -0.34
C VAL A 24 -0.86 2.56 -1.11
N ILE A 25 -1.93 2.05 -0.49
CA ILE A 25 -2.97 1.32 -1.22
C ILE A 25 -3.82 2.35 -1.96
N ALA A 26 -3.78 2.30 -3.28
CA ALA A 26 -4.44 3.26 -4.16
C ALA A 26 -5.71 2.70 -4.81
N GLY A 27 -6.00 1.41 -4.64
CA GLY A 27 -7.20 0.80 -5.20
C GLY A 27 -7.30 -0.68 -4.92
N LYS A 28 -8.34 -1.29 -5.50
CA LYS A 28 -8.57 -2.73 -5.47
C LYS A 28 -9.12 -3.18 -6.83
N GLN A 29 -8.57 -4.25 -7.40
CA GLN A 29 -9.04 -4.86 -8.64
C GLN A 29 -9.20 -6.36 -8.43
N GLY A 30 -10.43 -6.88 -8.52
CA GLY A 30 -10.72 -8.28 -8.19
C GLY A 30 -10.30 -8.59 -6.76
N PHE A 31 -9.37 -9.53 -6.55
CA PHE A 31 -8.79 -9.86 -5.25
C PHE A 31 -7.56 -9.02 -4.89
N ASP A 32 -6.96 -8.31 -5.84
CA ASP A 32 -5.72 -7.58 -5.64
C ASP A 32 -5.95 -6.18 -5.07
N TYR A 33 -5.14 -5.82 -4.07
CA TYR A 33 -4.95 -4.43 -3.69
C TYR A 33 -3.84 -3.83 -4.54
N LEU A 34 -4.11 -2.68 -5.15
CA LEU A 34 -3.14 -1.95 -5.96
C LEU A 34 -2.39 -0.96 -5.08
N VAL A 35 -1.07 -0.95 -5.19
CA VAL A 35 -0.20 -0.01 -4.50
C VAL A 35 0.34 1.05 -5.45
N ARG A 36 0.54 2.24 -4.91
CA ARG A 36 1.43 3.25 -5.48
C ARG A 36 2.64 3.38 -4.56
N ASP A 37 3.79 2.98 -5.06
CA ASP A 37 5.02 2.93 -4.28
C ASP A 37 5.80 4.26 -4.42
N PRO A 38 6.00 5.02 -3.33
CA PRO A 38 6.81 6.25 -3.38
C PRO A 38 8.31 5.97 -3.57
N GLY A 39 8.77 4.73 -3.32
CA GLY A 39 10.12 4.29 -3.64
C GLY A 39 10.42 4.48 -5.12
N ALA A 40 11.48 5.21 -5.44
CA ALA A 40 11.80 5.70 -6.79
C ALA A 40 10.77 6.69 -7.41
N GLY A 41 10.07 7.47 -6.58
CA GLY A 41 9.21 8.56 -7.05
C GLY A 41 7.93 8.10 -7.75
N ALA A 42 7.42 6.91 -7.42
CA ALA A 42 6.26 6.30 -8.06
C ALA A 42 6.42 6.00 -9.56
N ALA A 43 7.65 5.81 -10.03
CA ALA A 43 7.95 5.49 -11.43
C ALA A 43 7.27 4.20 -11.94
N LYS A 44 7.03 3.22 -11.06
CA LYS A 44 6.38 1.94 -11.42
C LYS A 44 4.86 2.08 -11.66
N GLY A 45 4.24 3.19 -11.27
CA GLY A 45 2.79 3.36 -11.35
C GLY A 45 2.04 2.48 -10.35
N LEU A 46 0.86 1.98 -10.75
CA LEU A 46 0.04 1.08 -9.94
C LEU A 46 0.38 -0.37 -10.22
N TYR A 47 0.60 -1.16 -9.16
CA TYR A 47 0.84 -2.59 -9.28
C TYR A 47 0.27 -3.36 -8.07
N PRO A 48 -0.02 -4.66 -8.18
CA PRO A 48 -0.53 -5.46 -7.08
C PRO A 48 0.42 -5.49 -5.88
N LEU A 49 -0.11 -5.30 -4.67
CA LEU A 49 0.63 -5.40 -3.40
C LEU A 49 1.39 -6.71 -3.27
N ARG A 50 0.80 -7.82 -3.76
CA ARG A 50 1.41 -9.15 -3.74
C ARG A 50 2.75 -9.22 -4.47
N GLU A 51 3.02 -8.34 -5.43
CA GLU A 51 4.31 -8.31 -6.13
C GLU A 51 5.48 -7.87 -5.23
N LEU A 52 5.20 -7.24 -4.08
CA LEU A 52 6.24 -6.95 -3.09
C LEU A 52 6.82 -8.22 -2.45
N GLY A 53 6.11 -9.37 -2.56
CA GLY A 53 6.57 -10.66 -2.04
C GLY A 53 6.93 -10.63 -0.55
N SER A 54 6.28 -9.74 0.22
CA SER A 54 6.65 -9.41 1.60
C SER A 54 5.44 -9.49 2.52
N ASP A 55 5.69 -9.85 3.77
CA ASP A 55 4.66 -9.85 4.81
C ASP A 55 4.21 -8.42 5.13
N ILE A 56 2.91 -8.29 5.41
CA ILE A 56 2.32 -7.06 5.90
C ILE A 56 2.49 -7.02 7.42
N GLU A 57 3.30 -6.08 7.92
CA GLU A 57 3.56 -5.95 9.36
C GLU A 57 2.60 -4.97 10.04
N ALA A 58 2.07 -3.99 9.31
CA ALA A 58 1.13 -3.02 9.86
C ALA A 58 0.31 -2.34 8.76
N LEU A 59 -0.87 -1.86 9.15
CA LEU A 59 -1.75 -1.04 8.32
C LEU A 59 -2.18 0.20 9.11
N ARG A 60 -2.19 1.36 8.45
CA ARG A 60 -2.76 2.60 8.96
C ARG A 60 -3.70 3.21 7.93
N PHE A 61 -4.68 3.97 8.39
CA PHE A 61 -5.50 4.81 7.53
C PHE A 61 -5.68 6.18 8.15
N TYR A 62 -5.98 7.16 7.30
CA TYR A 62 -6.31 8.52 7.72
C TYR A 62 -7.76 8.80 7.34
N GLU A 63 -8.51 9.36 8.25
CA GLU A 63 -9.90 9.76 8.05
C GLU A 63 -9.99 11.27 8.25
N SER A 64 -10.68 11.95 7.33
CA SER A 64 -11.00 13.36 7.51
C SER A 64 -12.03 13.49 8.62
N LEU A 65 -11.84 14.42 9.55
CA LEU A 65 -12.79 14.72 10.62
C LEU A 65 -13.84 15.77 10.22
N LEU A 66 -13.77 16.23 8.97
CA LEU A 66 -14.63 17.27 8.38
C LEU A 66 -15.94 16.70 7.83
#